data_AF-A0A2V5TAE7-F1
#
_entry.id   AF-A0A2V5TAE7-F1
#
_cell.length_a   1.000
_cell.length_b   1.000
_cell.length_c   1.000
_cell.angle_alpha   90.00
_cell.angle_beta   90.00
_cell.angle_gamma   90.00
#
_symmetry.space_group_name_H-M   'P 1'
#
loop_
_entity.id
_entity.type
_entity.pdbx_description
1 polymer ?
#
loop_
_entity_poly.entity_id
_entity_poly.type
_entity_poly.pdbx_seq_one_letter_code
_entity_poly.pdbx_strand_id
1 'polypeptide(L)'
;MLLTVSKRLEFSASRRLHVDGWSESENLSAFGPETNARHGSGRNYIAYFVFTGPVDPTTGMLINISEIKERAGKIVRERFDHRFLNEDNPAFGDVPPTAENIARQLYLDVAPLFSDVEGAERDLLFHRRLRGEFLVRIFRRA
;
A
#
# COMPACT_ATOMS: atom_id res chain seq x y z
N MET A 1 7.76 17.59 -21.02
CA MET A 1 6.64 17.80 -20.08
C MET A 1 6.63 16.65 -19.10
N LEU A 2 6.59 16.90 -17.79
CA LEU A 2 6.40 15.86 -16.78
C LEU A 2 4.91 15.72 -16.48
N LEU A 3 4.42 14.49 -16.48
CA LEU A 3 3.02 14.18 -16.19
C LEU A 3 2.93 13.27 -14.97
N THR A 4 1.83 13.34 -14.24
CA THR A 4 1.53 12.43 -13.13
C THR A 4 0.23 11.69 -13.40
N VAL A 5 0.27 10.36 -13.34
CA VAL A 5 -0.88 9.47 -13.45
C VAL A 5 -1.07 8.74 -12.13
N SER A 6 -2.31 8.50 -11.73
CA SER A 6 -2.61 7.65 -10.58
C SER A 6 -3.64 6.58 -10.93
N LYS A 7 -3.43 5.35 -10.45
CA LYS A 7 -4.44 4.30 -10.47
C LYS A 7 -4.95 4.03 -9.06
N ARG A 8 -6.27 4.19 -8.88
CA ARG A 8 -6.98 3.85 -7.65
C ARG A 8 -7.36 2.37 -7.67
N LEU A 9 -7.02 1.64 -6.61
CA LEU A 9 -7.46 0.28 -6.31
C LEU A 9 -8.12 0.23 -4.92
N GLU A 10 -9.09 -0.66 -4.76
CA GLU A 10 -9.79 -0.89 -3.49
C GLU A 10 -9.57 -2.32 -3.04
N PHE A 11 -9.56 -2.54 -1.72
CA PHE A 11 -9.58 -3.87 -1.13
C PHE A 11 -10.17 -3.83 0.28
N SER A 12 -10.69 -4.96 0.75
CA SER A 12 -11.21 -5.10 2.11
C SER A 12 -10.33 -6.06 2.89
N ALA A 13 -9.89 -5.68 4.09
CA ALA A 13 -9.07 -6.54 4.93
C ALA A 13 -9.39 -6.34 6.41
N SER A 14 -9.25 -7.39 7.21
CA SER A 14 -9.27 -7.29 8.66
C SER A 14 -7.85 -7.18 9.21
N ARG A 15 -7.74 -6.52 10.37
CA ARG A 15 -6.48 -6.39 11.09
C ARG A 15 -6.68 -6.18 12.58
N ARG A 16 -5.66 -6.53 13.36
CA ARG A 16 -5.51 -6.17 14.76
C ARG A 16 -4.23 -5.36 14.92
N LEU A 17 -4.31 -4.20 15.57
CA LEU A 17 -3.11 -3.45 15.97
C LEU A 17 -2.71 -3.91 17.34
N HIS A 18 -1.58 -4.59 17.42
CA HIS A 18 -1.03 -5.16 18.65
C HIS A 18 0.47 -5.32 18.45
N VAL A 19 1.25 -5.06 19.49
CA VAL A 19 2.68 -5.37 19.54
C VAL A 19 2.90 -6.44 20.59
N ASP A 20 3.49 -7.55 20.16
CA ASP A 20 3.81 -8.65 21.06
C ASP A 20 4.94 -8.24 22.01
N GLY A 21 4.79 -8.59 23.28
CA GLY A 21 5.72 -8.20 24.35
C GLY A 21 5.43 -6.85 25.01
N TRP A 22 4.52 -6.04 24.47
CA TRP A 22 3.98 -4.88 25.18
C TRP A 22 2.93 -5.31 26.21
N SER A 23 2.84 -4.59 27.33
CA SER A 23 1.74 -4.72 28.28
C SER A 23 0.40 -4.36 27.64
N GLU A 24 -0.70 -4.86 28.22
CA GLU A 24 -2.04 -4.51 27.76
C GLU A 24 -2.27 -2.98 27.80
N SER A 25 -1.79 -2.30 28.85
CA SER A 25 -1.89 -0.85 28.97
C SER A 25 -1.13 -0.09 27.89
N GLU A 26 0.06 -0.56 27.49
CA GLU A 26 0.85 0.07 26.42
C GLU A 26 0.13 -0.09 25.06
N ASN A 27 -0.33 -1.30 24.75
CA ASN A 27 -1.10 -1.57 23.55
C ASN A 27 -2.40 -0.75 23.51
N LEU A 28 -3.13 -0.69 24.63
CA LEU A 28 -4.36 0.09 24.74
C LEU A 28 -4.11 1.59 24.57
N SER A 29 -3.03 2.12 25.14
CA SER A 29 -2.67 3.53 24.98
C SER A 29 -2.27 3.88 23.55
N ALA A 30 -1.61 2.97 22.84
CA ALA A 30 -1.13 3.23 21.48
C ALA A 30 -2.22 3.03 20.41
N PHE A 31 -3.03 1.98 20.54
CA PHE A 31 -3.95 1.53 19.49
C PHE A 31 -5.42 1.63 19.88
N GLY A 32 -5.73 1.99 21.12
CA GLY A 32 -7.08 2.07 21.63
C GLY A 32 -7.75 0.70 21.76
N PRO A 33 -9.08 0.67 22.01
CA PRO A 33 -9.81 -0.56 22.32
C PRO A 33 -9.75 -1.65 21.23
N GLU A 34 -9.43 -1.26 19.98
CA GLU A 34 -9.28 -2.19 18.85
C GLU A 34 -8.16 -3.23 19.10
N THR A 35 -7.16 -2.91 19.92
CA THR A 35 -6.09 -3.86 20.28
C THR A 35 -6.61 -5.10 21.01
N ASN A 36 -7.77 -5.02 21.66
CA ASN A 36 -8.36 -6.14 22.40
C ASN A 36 -9.30 -7.00 21.54
N ALA A 37 -9.55 -6.62 20.28
CA ALA A 37 -10.32 -7.42 19.35
C ALA A 37 -9.48 -8.61 18.85
N ARG A 38 -9.64 -9.79 19.47
CA ARG A 38 -8.88 -11.01 19.13
C ARG A 38 -8.89 -11.34 17.64
N HIS A 39 -10.03 -11.17 16.97
CA HIS A 39 -10.18 -11.43 15.53
C HIS A 39 -9.99 -10.17 14.67
N GLY A 40 -9.43 -9.11 15.26
CA GLY A 40 -9.24 -7.81 14.64
C GLY A 40 -10.55 -7.10 14.30
N SER A 41 -10.45 -6.11 13.42
CA SER A 41 -11.60 -5.43 12.84
C SER A 41 -11.39 -5.17 11.35
N GLY A 42 -12.48 -5.19 10.58
CA GLY A 42 -12.49 -5.00 9.14
C GLY A 42 -12.41 -3.53 8.70
N ARG A 43 -11.73 -3.28 7.59
CA ARG A 43 -11.68 -1.96 6.93
C ARG A 43 -11.73 -2.13 5.41
N ASN A 44 -12.30 -1.14 4.73
CA ASN A 44 -12.16 -0.97 3.29
C ASN A 44 -11.05 0.04 3.05
N TYR A 45 -10.06 -0.35 2.26
CA TYR A 45 -8.87 0.42 1.95
C TYR A 45 -8.94 0.95 0.52
N ILE A 46 -8.44 2.16 0.32
CA ILE A 46 -8.20 2.73 -1.00
C ILE A 46 -6.70 2.96 -1.15
N ALA A 47 -6.09 2.32 -2.14
CA ALA A 47 -4.68 2.48 -2.51
C ALA A 47 -4.56 3.22 -3.84
N TYR A 48 -3.81 4.32 -3.85
CA TYR A 48 -3.45 5.06 -5.06
C TYR A 48 -2.01 4.73 -5.44
N PHE A 49 -1.81 4.10 -6.60
CA PHE A 49 -0.51 3.91 -7.21
C PHE A 49 -0.22 5.07 -8.15
N VAL A 50 0.72 5.92 -7.77
CA VAL A 50 1.00 7.18 -8.48
C VAL A 50 2.34 7.09 -9.17
N PHE A 51 2.36 7.42 -10.46
CA PHE A 51 3.53 7.48 -11.31
C PHE A 51 3.69 8.90 -11.83
N THR A 52 4.89 9.45 -11.75
CA THR A 52 5.24 10.75 -12.35
C THR A 52 6.41 10.52 -13.28
N GLY A 53 6.48 11.14 -14.45
CA GLY A 53 7.63 11.02 -15.35
C GLY A 53 7.44 11.69 -16.71
N PRO A 54 8.39 11.51 -17.64
CA PRO A 54 8.27 12.01 -19.01
C PRO A 54 7.18 11.26 -19.76
N VAL A 55 6.55 11.95 -20.70
CA VAL A 55 5.60 11.35 -21.64
C VAL A 55 6.37 10.86 -22.87
N ASP A 56 6.11 9.64 -23.28
CA ASP A 56 6.65 9.09 -24.52
C ASP A 56 6.12 9.92 -25.73
N PRO A 57 7.01 10.47 -26.58
CA PRO A 57 6.60 11.41 -27.63
C PRO A 57 5.84 10.74 -28.78
N THR A 58 5.93 9.42 -28.93
CA THR A 58 5.25 8.66 -30.00
C THR A 58 3.85 8.26 -29.59
N THR A 59 3.68 7.81 -28.35
CA THR A 59 2.43 7.26 -27.81
C THR A 59 1.61 8.28 -27.01
N GLY A 60 2.25 9.36 -26.52
CA GLY A 60 1.61 10.33 -25.65
C GLY A 60 1.33 9.79 -24.24
N MET A 61 1.90 8.65 -23.86
CA MET A 61 1.68 8.00 -22.56
C MET A 61 2.90 8.11 -21.64
N LEU A 62 2.64 8.30 -20.35
CA LEU A 62 3.66 8.10 -19.30
C LEU A 62 3.85 6.59 -19.03
N ILE A 63 2.74 5.89 -18.90
CA ILE A 63 2.63 4.46 -18.60
C ILE A 63 1.23 3.99 -19.03
N ASN A 64 1.13 2.75 -19.49
CA ASN A 64 -0.17 2.15 -19.76
C ASN A 64 -0.89 1.86 -18.43
N ILE A 65 -2.00 2.55 -18.18
CA ILE A 65 -2.77 2.42 -16.92
C ILE A 65 -3.28 0.98 -16.70
N SER A 66 -3.50 0.22 -17.78
CA SER A 66 -3.90 -1.18 -17.70
C SER A 66 -2.82 -2.05 -17.06
N GLU A 67 -1.54 -1.75 -17.29
CA GLU A 67 -0.43 -2.47 -16.66
C GLU A 67 -0.38 -2.21 -15.15
N ILE A 68 -0.68 -0.99 -14.71
CA ILE A 68 -0.79 -0.69 -13.28
C ILE A 68 -1.90 -1.53 -12.65
N LYS A 69 -3.07 -1.59 -13.30
CA LYS A 69 -4.23 -2.38 -12.82
C LYS A 69 -3.87 -3.86 -12.71
N GLU A 70 -3.18 -4.41 -13.70
CA GLU A 70 -2.83 -5.83 -13.75
C GLU A 70 -1.78 -6.18 -12.70
N ARG A 71 -0.63 -5.50 -12.73
CA ARG A 71 0.53 -5.82 -11.88
C ARG A 71 0.24 -5.51 -10.40
N ALA A 72 -0.19 -4.29 -10.08
CA ALA A 72 -0.51 -3.92 -8.70
C ALA A 72 -1.78 -4.60 -8.20
N GLY A 73 -2.79 -4.75 -9.06
CA GLY A 73 -4.04 -5.42 -8.69
C GLY A 73 -3.88 -6.91 -8.39
N LYS A 74 -2.91 -7.59 -9.01
CA LYS A 74 -2.54 -8.96 -8.66
C LYS A 74 -2.03 -9.05 -7.22
N ILE A 75 -1.06 -8.20 -6.85
CA ILE A 75 -0.52 -8.14 -5.49
C ILE A 75 -1.62 -7.82 -4.46
N VAL A 76 -2.43 -6.80 -4.73
CA VAL A 76 -3.53 -6.40 -3.84
C VAL A 76 -4.49 -7.58 -3.62
N ARG A 77 -4.91 -8.27 -4.68
CA ARG A 77 -5.84 -9.40 -4.57
C ARG A 77 -5.25 -10.60 -3.84
N GLU A 78 -3.99 -10.92 -4.10
CA GLU A 78 -3.37 -12.14 -3.56
C GLU A 78 -2.99 -11.98 -2.09
N ARG A 79 -2.51 -10.79 -1.69
CA ARG A 79 -1.86 -10.56 -0.39
C ARG A 79 -2.61 -9.66 0.59
N PHE A 80 -3.63 -8.93 0.14
CA PHE A 80 -4.31 -7.94 0.99
C PHE A 80 -5.84 -8.10 0.98
N ASP A 81 -6.45 -8.29 -0.18
CA ASP A 81 -7.90 -8.36 -0.30
C ASP A 81 -8.48 -9.65 0.31
N HIS A 82 -9.56 -9.49 1.08
CA HIS A 82 -10.23 -10.54 1.83
C HIS A 82 -9.28 -11.35 2.75
N ARG A 83 -8.28 -10.67 3.33
CA ARG A 83 -7.30 -11.27 4.25
C ARG A 83 -7.42 -10.75 5.68
N PHE A 84 -7.07 -11.59 6.65
CA PHE A 84 -6.67 -11.14 7.98
C PHE A 84 -5.17 -10.86 7.99
N LEU A 85 -4.80 -9.58 7.88
CA LEU A 85 -3.43 -9.17 7.55
C LEU A 85 -2.38 -9.72 8.51
N ASN A 86 -2.71 -9.86 9.80
CA ASN A 86 -1.79 -10.36 10.82
C ASN A 86 -1.35 -11.81 10.59
N GLU A 87 -2.20 -12.65 9.98
CA GLU A 87 -1.91 -14.08 9.78
C GLU A 87 -1.66 -14.42 8.30
N ASP A 88 -2.45 -13.83 7.40
CA ASP A 88 -2.44 -14.17 5.98
C ASP A 88 -1.34 -13.46 5.18
N ASN A 89 -0.70 -12.44 5.75
CA ASN A 89 0.38 -11.70 5.08
C ASN A 89 1.66 -11.72 5.93
N PRO A 90 2.69 -12.45 5.50
CA PRO A 90 3.92 -12.65 6.28
C PRO A 90 4.64 -11.37 6.71
N ALA A 91 4.39 -10.25 6.03
CA ALA A 91 4.97 -8.95 6.39
C ALA A 91 4.46 -8.38 7.73
N PHE A 92 3.34 -8.88 8.25
CA PHE A 92 2.72 -8.40 9.49
C PHE A 92 2.72 -9.42 10.62
N GLY A 93 3.58 -10.45 10.53
CA GLY A 93 3.76 -11.42 11.62
C GLY A 93 4.32 -10.77 12.89
N ASP A 94 5.36 -9.95 12.74
CA ASP A 94 6.05 -9.29 13.87
C ASP A 94 5.77 -7.77 13.93
N VAL A 95 4.98 -7.24 12.99
CA VAL A 95 4.77 -5.80 12.82
C VAL A 95 3.28 -5.52 12.72
N PRO A 96 2.72 -4.59 13.53
CA PRO A 96 1.30 -4.28 13.46
C PRO A 96 0.96 -3.72 12.07
N PRO A 97 -0.12 -4.18 11.42
CA PRO A 97 -0.60 -3.70 10.12
C PRO A 97 -1.25 -2.32 10.25
N THR A 98 -0.48 -1.33 10.70
CA THR A 98 -0.92 0.07 10.68
C THR A 98 -1.13 0.52 9.25
N ALA A 99 -1.86 1.61 9.13
CA ALA A 99 -2.07 2.37 7.91
C ALA A 99 -0.72 2.59 7.15
N GLU A 100 0.31 3.02 7.88
CA GLU A 100 1.65 3.29 7.39
C GLU A 100 2.39 2.02 6.96
N ASN A 101 2.32 0.95 7.75
CA ASN A 101 2.98 -0.31 7.45
C ASN A 101 2.35 -1.02 6.24
N ILE A 102 1.02 -0.94 6.09
CA ILE A 102 0.31 -1.42 4.91
C ILE A 102 0.77 -0.69 3.65
N ALA A 103 0.84 0.63 3.68
CA ALA A 103 1.31 1.43 2.54
C ALA A 103 2.77 1.12 2.19
N ARG A 104 3.64 0.98 3.20
CA ARG A 104 5.04 0.58 3.01
C ARG A 104 5.13 -0.81 2.37
N GLN A 105 4.36 -1.78 2.85
CA GLN A 105 4.41 -3.13 2.29
C GLN A 105 3.87 -3.19 0.86
N LEU A 106 2.76 -2.50 0.56
CA LEU A 106 2.24 -2.36 -0.80
C LEU A 106 3.31 -1.78 -1.74
N TYR A 107 4.05 -0.76 -1.30
CA TYR A 107 5.17 -0.23 -2.07
C TYR A 107 6.25 -1.29 -2.32
N LEU A 108 6.71 -1.98 -1.27
CA LEU A 108 7.79 -2.97 -1.37
C LEU A 108 7.40 -4.14 -2.30
N ASP A 109 6.13 -4.53 -2.30
CA ASP A 109 5.63 -5.61 -3.14
C ASP A 109 5.42 -5.19 -4.59
N VAL A 110 4.98 -3.94 -4.82
CA VAL A 110 4.55 -3.47 -6.15
C VAL A 110 5.67 -2.78 -6.91
N ALA A 111 6.51 -1.97 -6.26
CA ALA A 111 7.56 -1.20 -6.94
C ALA A 111 8.54 -2.06 -7.78
N PRO A 112 8.98 -3.26 -7.33
CA PRO A 112 9.83 -4.13 -8.15
C PRO A 112 9.18 -4.57 -9.47
N LEU A 113 7.85 -4.65 -9.52
CA LEU A 113 7.09 -5.02 -10.72
C LEU A 113 7.12 -3.97 -11.82
N PHE A 114 7.72 -2.79 -11.60
CA PHE A 114 7.85 -1.73 -12.60
C PHE A 114 9.31 -1.36 -12.84
N SER A 115 10.25 -2.23 -12.47
CA SER A 115 11.70 -2.01 -12.70
C SER A 115 12.10 -2.09 -14.17
N ASP A 116 11.28 -2.74 -14.99
CA ASP A 116 11.36 -2.80 -16.45
C ASP A 116 10.88 -1.51 -17.13
N VAL A 117 10.18 -0.63 -16.41
CA VAL A 117 9.78 0.68 -16.91
C VAL A 117 10.98 1.62 -16.76
N GLU A 118 11.70 1.88 -17.85
CA GLU A 118 12.92 2.71 -17.89
C GLU A 118 12.80 3.97 -17.02
N GLY A 119 13.70 4.20 -16.06
CA GLY A 119 13.69 5.41 -15.22
C GLY A 119 12.83 5.34 -13.95
N ALA A 120 12.31 4.18 -13.56
CA ALA A 120 11.64 4.01 -12.26
C ALA A 120 12.68 4.00 -11.11
N GLU A 121 12.86 5.13 -10.42
CA GLU A 121 13.64 5.19 -9.18
C GLU A 121 12.77 4.98 -7.95
N ARG A 122 13.36 4.28 -6.98
CA ARG A 122 12.69 3.86 -5.75
C ARG A 122 12.63 5.00 -4.74
N ASP A 123 11.69 5.93 -4.92
CA ASP A 123 11.44 6.96 -3.90
C ASP A 123 10.12 6.73 -3.17
N LEU A 124 10.20 6.64 -1.84
CA LEU A 124 9.08 6.50 -0.91
C LEU A 124 8.71 7.90 -0.39
N LEU A 125 7.62 8.50 -0.88
CA LEU A 125 7.09 9.73 -0.29
C LEU A 125 5.67 9.49 0.23
N PHE A 126 5.56 9.50 1.56
CA PHE A 126 4.29 9.47 2.27
C PHE A 126 3.61 10.84 2.23
N HIS A 127 2.31 10.86 1.90
CA HIS A 127 1.44 12.00 2.21
C HIS A 127 0.10 11.48 2.71
N ARG A 128 -0.18 11.69 4.00
CA ARG A 128 -1.46 11.38 4.64
C ARG A 128 -2.51 12.36 4.10
N ARG A 129 -3.54 11.87 3.41
CA ARG A 129 -4.83 12.56 3.32
C ARG A 129 -5.83 11.83 4.22
N LEU A 130 -6.68 12.60 4.88
CA LEU A 130 -7.60 12.14 5.92
C LEU A 130 -8.53 11.01 5.43
N ARG A 131 -8.88 10.08 6.33
CA ARG A 131 -9.88 8.99 6.18
C ARG A 131 -9.52 7.80 5.26
N GLY A 132 -8.61 6.93 5.70
CA GLY A 132 -8.47 5.56 5.14
C GLY A 132 -7.94 5.47 3.70
N GLU A 133 -7.40 6.56 3.17
CA GLU A 133 -6.78 6.63 1.85
C GLU A 133 -5.26 6.55 1.96
N PHE A 134 -4.65 5.66 1.18
CA PHE A 134 -3.22 5.44 1.13
C PHE A 134 -2.67 5.86 -0.22
N LEU A 135 -1.69 6.76 -0.19
CA LEU A 135 -0.94 7.17 -1.37
C LEU A 135 0.35 6.36 -1.44
N VAL A 136 0.43 5.43 -2.37
CA VAL A 136 1.67 4.72 -2.72
C VAL A 136 2.25 5.43 -3.94
N ARG A 137 3.18 6.35 -3.71
CA ARG A 137 3.90 7.02 -4.81
C ARG A 137 5.07 6.16 -5.26
N ILE A 138 5.14 5.90 -6.55
CA ILE A 138 6.26 5.25 -7.25
C ILE A 138 6.75 6.27 -8.28
N PHE A 139 7.90 6.90 -8.04
CA PHE A 139 8.42 7.92 -8.95
C PHE A 139 9.14 7.30 -10.14
N ARG A 140 8.97 7.93 -11.30
CA ARG A 140 9.80 7.70 -12.49
C ARG A 140 10.55 9.02 -12.77
N ARG A 141 11.86 9.03 -12.88
CA ARG A 141 12.60 10.18 -13.40
C ARG A 141 13.39 9.81 -14.64
N ALA A 142 13.60 10.84 -15.46
CA ALA A 142 14.13 10.79 -16.81
C ALA A 142 15.51 10.14 -16.91
#